data_AF-A0A9E1XFI3-F1
#
_entry.id   AF-A0A9E1XFI3-F1
#
_cell.length_a   1.000
_cell.length_b   1.000
_cell.length_c   1.000
_cell.angle_alpha   90.00
_cell.angle_beta   90.00
_cell.angle_gamma   90.00
#
_symmetry.space_group_name_H-M   'P 1'
#
loop_
_entity.id
_entity.type
_entity.pdbx_description
1 polymer ?
#
loop_
_entity_poly.entity_id
_entity_poly.type
_entity_poly.pdbx_seq_one_letter_code
_entity_poly.pdbx_strand_id
1 'polypeptide(L)' 'LEEKGWGQVSDEGKIGDIVDEVIKSHPKQVEEFKSGKETVLKFLIGMVMKATEGSADPKVVEGVLRGKLA' A
#
# COMPACT_ATOMS: atom_id res chain seq x y z
N LEU A 1 31.70 5.14 -6.73
CA LEU A 1 30.38 5.79 -6.53
C LEU A 1 29.34 4.70 -6.62
N GLU A 2 29.24 3.96 -5.53
CA GLU A 2 28.42 2.76 -5.41
C GLU A 2 26.96 3.13 -5.15
N GLU A 3 26.10 2.52 -5.96
CA GLU A 3 24.82 1.96 -5.52
C GLU A 3 23.78 2.96 -4.99
N LYS A 4 23.16 3.70 -5.92
CA LYS A 4 21.72 3.97 -5.79
C LYS A 4 20.97 2.65 -5.99
N GLY A 5 21.12 1.75 -5.02
CA GLY A 5 20.26 0.60 -4.84
C GLY A 5 18.88 1.15 -4.48
N TRP A 6 18.11 1.52 -5.50
CA TRP A 6 16.66 1.39 -5.49
C TRP A 6 16.35 -0.11 -5.40
N GLY A 7 16.78 -0.72 -4.28
CA GLY A 7 16.33 -2.02 -3.85
C GLY A 7 14.87 -1.81 -3.55
N GLN A 8 14.05 -2.08 -4.57
CA GLN A 8 12.64 -2.34 -4.45
C GLN A 8 12.46 -3.02 -3.10
N VAL A 9 11.73 -2.39 -2.18
CA VAL A 9 11.46 -3.03 -0.88
C VAL A 9 10.53 -4.19 -1.21
N SER A 10 11.12 -5.33 -1.54
CA SER A 10 10.46 -6.62 -1.73
C SER A 10 10.25 -7.32 -0.39
N ASP A 11 10.56 -6.65 0.73
CA ASP A 11 10.12 -7.05 2.05
C ASP A 11 8.61 -6.82 2.15
N GLU A 12 7.84 -7.79 1.64
CA GLU A 12 6.38 -7.86 1.79
C GLU A 12 5.96 -7.67 3.26
N GLY A 13 6.82 -8.06 4.21
CA GLY A 13 6.64 -7.78 5.65
C GLY A 13 6.55 -6.29 5.96
N LYS A 14 7.54 -5.49 5.54
CA LYS A 14 7.55 -4.02 5.78
C LYS A 14 6.41 -3.31 5.06
N ILE A 15 6.10 -3.74 3.84
CA ILE A 15 4.94 -3.22 3.09
C ILE A 15 3.65 -3.57 3.85
N GLY A 16 3.55 -4.78 4.39
CA GLY A 16 2.40 -5.25 5.16
C GLY A 16 2.12 -4.39 6.39
N ASP A 17 3.15 -4.03 7.15
CA ASP A 17 3.01 -3.13 8.32
C ASP A 17 2.53 -1.73 7.91
N ILE A 18 3.11 -1.14 6.86
CA ILE A 18 2.72 0.19 6.36
C ILE A 18 1.28 0.16 5.81
N VAL A 19 0.91 -0.91 5.10
CA VAL A 19 -0.46 -1.09 4.64
C VAL A 19 -1.43 -1.16 5.82
N ASP A 20 -1.06 -1.87 6.90
CA ASP A 20 -1.89 -1.96 8.11
C ASP A 20 -2.09 -0.60 8.78
N GLU A 21 -1.02 0.19 8.89
CA GLU A 21 -1.06 1.59 9.35
C GLU A 21 -1.97 2.45 8.46
N VAL A 22 -1.83 2.37 7.14
CA VAL A 22 -2.67 3.13 6.20
C VAL A 22 -4.14 2.72 6.33
N ILE A 23 -4.45 1.42 6.43
CA ILE A 23 -5.81 0.92 6.65
C ILE A 23 -6.40 1.47 7.95
N LYS A 24 -5.63 1.40 9.06
CA LYS A 24 -6.05 1.93 10.37
C LYS A 24 -6.24 3.45 10.35
N SER A 25 -5.41 4.16 9.60
CA SER A 25 -5.46 5.62 9.49
C SER A 25 -6.54 6.11 8.51
N HIS A 26 -7.04 5.22 7.64
CA HIS A 26 -8.04 5.50 6.60
C HIS A 26 -9.26 4.55 6.66
N PRO A 27 -9.96 4.44 7.81
CA PRO A 27 -11.05 3.48 7.97
C PRO A 27 -12.24 3.76 7.03
N LYS A 28 -12.53 5.04 6.74
CA LYS A 28 -13.60 5.42 5.81
C LYS A 28 -13.34 4.90 4.39
N GLN A 29 -12.10 4.96 3.95
CA GLN A 29 -11.68 4.50 2.64
C GLN A 29 -11.77 2.98 2.53
N VAL A 30 -11.43 2.29 3.61
CA VAL A 30 -11.57 0.84 3.74
C VAL A 30 -13.04 0.43 3.63
N GLU A 31 -13.95 1.13 4.31
CA GLU A 31 -15.39 0.88 4.21
C GLU A 31 -15.95 1.16 2.81
N GLU A 32 -15.50 2.23 2.15
CA GLU A 32 -15.89 2.54 0.77
C GLU A 32 -15.42 1.44 -0.20
N PHE A 33 -14.18 0.95 -0.04
CA PHE A 33 -13.67 -0.17 -0.83
C PHE A 33 -14.49 -1.44 -0.59
N LYS A 34 -14.80 -1.77 0.67
CA LYS A 34 -15.68 -2.89 1.03
C LYS A 34 -17.12 -2.72 0.50
N SER A 35 -17.57 -1.48 0.31
CA SER A 35 -18.85 -1.16 -0.35
C SER A 35 -18.79 -1.28 -1.87
N GLY A 36 -17.65 -1.71 -2.44
CA GLY A 36 -17.47 -1.93 -3.88
C GLY A 36 -16.86 -0.73 -4.62
N LYS A 37 -16.42 0.33 -3.94
CA LYS A 37 -15.74 1.46 -4.61
C LYS A 37 -14.26 1.17 -4.82
N GLU A 38 -13.95 0.52 -5.93
CA GLU A 38 -12.58 0.24 -6.36
C GLU A 38 -11.74 1.50 -6.62
N THR A 39 -12.35 2.66 -6.84
CA THR A 39 -11.65 3.94 -6.98
C THR A 39 -10.85 4.30 -5.74
N VAL A 40 -11.31 3.86 -4.56
CA VAL A 40 -10.65 4.12 -3.28
C VAL A 40 -9.39 3.26 -3.10
N LEU A 41 -9.32 2.10 -3.76
CA LEU A 41 -8.12 1.27 -3.77
C LEU A 41 -6.91 2.04 -4.33
N LYS A 42 -7.10 2.77 -5.44
CA LYS A 42 -6.04 3.61 -6.05
C LYS A 42 -5.56 4.71 -5.11
N PHE A 43 -6.46 5.28 -4.32
CA PHE A 43 -6.11 6.26 -3.29
C PHE A 43 -5.26 5.65 -2.18
N LEU A 44 -5.65 4.47 -1.67
CA LEU A 44 -4.90 3.75 -0.64
C LEU A 44 -3.51 3.33 -1.16
N ILE A 45 -3.41 2.84 -2.40
CA ILE A 45 -2.12 2.54 -3.04
C ILE A 45 -1.22 3.77 -3.04
N GLY A 46 -1.74 4.93 -3.45
CA GLY A 46 -0.99 6.20 -3.42
C GLY A 46 -0.53 6.60 -2.01
N MET A 47 -1.35 6.36 -0.98
CA MET A 47 -0.98 6.62 0.42
C MET A 47 0.15 5.72 0.90
N VAL A 48 0.09 4.42 0.58
CA VAL A 48 1.16 3.46 0.93
C VAL A 48 2.45 3.80 0.18
N MET A 49 2.36 4.09 -1.12
CA MET A 49 3.52 4.52 -1.91
C MET A 49 4.16 5.78 -1.32
N LYS A 50 3.36 6.75 -0.89
CA LYS A 50 3.85 7.95 -0.22
C LYS A 50 4.52 7.63 1.13
N ALA A 51 3.91 6.76 1.94
CA ALA A 51 4.47 6.34 3.23
C ALA A 51 5.80 5.56 3.08
N THR A 52 5.97 4.86 1.97
CA THR A 52 7.21 4.15 1.61
C THR A 52 8.22 5.03 0.86
N GLU A 53 7.93 6.34 0.69
CA GLU A 53 8.73 7.28 -0.10
C GLU A 53 9.01 6.80 -1.54
N GLY A 54 8.06 6.08 -2.15
CA GLY A 54 8.19 5.50 -3.48
C GLY A 54 9.03 4.22 -3.54
N SER A 55 9.44 3.68 -2.38
CA SER A 55 10.24 2.45 -2.31
C SER A 55 9.42 1.18 -2.55
N ALA A 56 8.10 1.24 -2.36
CA ALA A 56 7.20 0.10 -2.60
C ALA A 56 6.65 0.09 -4.03
N ASP A 57 6.52 -1.13 -4.57
CA ASP A 57 5.95 -1.33 -5.90
C ASP A 57 4.41 -1.24 -5.85
N PRO A 58 3.77 -0.46 -6.74
CA PRO A 58 2.31 -0.29 -6.73
C PRO A 58 1.55 -1.60 -6.93
N LYS A 59 2.10 -2.57 -7.69
CA LYS A 59 1.45 -3.86 -7.92
C LYS A 59 1.47 -4.72 -6.67
N VAL A 60 2.60 -4.71 -5.94
CA VAL A 60 2.74 -5.41 -4.66
C VAL A 60 1.80 -4.81 -3.63
N VAL A 61 1.80 -3.48 -3.51
CA VAL A 61 0.91 -2.74 -2.60
C VAL A 61 -0.56 -3.03 -2.89
N GLU A 62 -0.97 -3.02 -4.16
CA GLU A 62 -2.34 -3.38 -4.56
C GLU A 62 -2.70 -4.80 -4.12
N GLY A 63 -1.82 -5.78 -4.36
CA GLY A 63 -2.03 -7.16 -3.95
C GLY A 63 -2.19 -7.32 -2.44
N VAL A 64 -1.32 -6.67 -1.66
CA VAL A 64 -1.39 -6.69 -0.18
C VAL A 64 -2.64 -6.00 0.34
N LEU A 65 -3.00 -4.83 -0.23
CA LEU A 65 -4.24 -4.12 0.13
C LEU A 65 -5.47 -4.98 -0.18
N ARG A 66 -5.57 -5.54 -1.39
CA ARG A 66 -6.68 -6.43 -1.76
C ARG A 66 -6.74 -7.65 -0.83
N GLY A 67 -5.60 -8.26 -0.50
CA GLY A 67 -5.55 -9.40 0.41
C GLY A 67 -6.00 -9.07 1.83
N LYS A 68 -5.66 -7.88 2.36
CA LYS A 68 -6.08 -7.45 3.71
C LYS A 68 -7.53 -6.93 3.77
N LEU A 69 -8.07 -6.47 2.64
CA LEU A 69 -9.41 -5.88 2.56
C LEU A 69 -10.48 -6.85 2.06
N ALA A 70 -10.08 -7.98 1.48
CA ALA A 70 -10.96 -9.09 1.08
C ALA A 70 -11.66 -9.78 2.27
#